data_AF-A0A7C9DVT0-F1
#
_entry.id   AF-A0A7C9DVT0-F1
#
_cell.length_a   1.000
_cell.length_b   1.000
_cell.length_c   1.000
_cell.angle_alpha   90.00
_cell.angle_beta   90.00
_cell.angle_gamma   90.00
#
_symmetry.space_group_name_H-M   'P 1'
#
loop_
_entity.id
_entity.type
_entity.pdbx_description
1 polymer ?
#
loop_
_entity_poly.entity_id
_entity_poly.type
_entity_poly.pdbx_seq_one_letter_code
_entity_poly.pdbx_strand_id
1 'polypeptide(L)'
;PQPPSETDDRGAAPPQPPDFRHRRRPPPKPKIRSKQISNLYVGLGESEEIQLFYYFVESERDVRRDPLFLWLTGGPGCSAFSGLVIENGPLKFNYSAADLESDIPSLELNPYSWTKVASIIFLDSPAGTGFSYAMASEAYDS
;
A
#
# COMPACT_ATOMS: atom_id res chain seq x y z
N PRO A 1 1.30 87.61 10.67
CA PRO A 1 0.39 86.56 11.18
C PRO A 1 0.47 85.31 10.30
N GLN A 2 1.27 84.32 10.72
CA GLN A 2 1.34 83.01 10.07
C GLN A 2 0.34 82.05 10.74
N PRO A 3 -0.40 81.22 9.98
CA PRO A 3 -1.20 80.15 10.56
C PRO A 3 -0.30 78.99 11.04
N PRO A 4 -0.69 78.25 12.10
CA PRO A 4 0.09 77.15 12.63
C PRO A 4 0.08 75.93 11.69
N SER A 5 1.22 75.24 11.64
CA SER A 5 1.44 74.02 10.86
C SER A 5 0.63 72.85 11.41
N GLU A 6 -0.18 72.24 10.55
CA GLU A 6 -0.94 71.02 10.81
C GLU A 6 0.02 69.83 10.92
N THR A 7 -0.01 69.15 12.06
CA THR A 7 0.81 67.97 12.38
C THR A 7 0.34 66.76 11.60
N ASP A 8 1.26 66.15 10.85
CA ASP A 8 1.15 64.92 10.07
C ASP A 8 0.87 63.71 10.98
N ASP A 9 -0.41 63.40 11.20
CA ASP A 9 -0.86 62.24 11.98
C ASP A 9 -0.83 60.98 11.09
N ARG A 10 0.37 60.48 10.81
CA ARG A 10 0.57 59.17 10.19
C ARG A 10 0.12 58.09 11.16
N GLY A 11 -1.15 57.71 11.05
CA GLY A 11 -1.71 56.52 11.69
C GLY A 11 -0.81 55.31 11.48
N ALA A 12 -0.19 54.85 12.57
CA ALA A 12 0.58 53.62 12.58
C ALA A 12 -0.35 52.45 12.19
N ALA A 13 0.07 51.65 11.22
CA ALA A 13 -0.66 50.46 10.80
C ALA A 13 -0.86 49.51 12.01
N PRO A 14 -2.04 48.88 12.14
CA PRO A 14 -2.31 47.98 13.26
C PRO A 14 -1.32 46.80 13.27
N PRO A 15 -0.92 46.31 14.45
CA PRO A 15 0.00 45.18 14.57
C PRO A 15 -0.62 43.94 13.92
N GLN A 16 0.14 43.31 13.02
CA GLN A 16 -0.23 42.06 12.38
C GLN A 16 -0.39 40.97 13.44
N PRO A 17 -1.46 40.15 13.41
CA PRO A 17 -1.64 39.07 14.36
C PRO A 17 -0.50 38.04 14.23
N PRO A 18 -0.11 37.36 15.33
CA PRO A 18 0.91 36.33 15.26
C PRO A 18 0.49 35.23 14.28
N ASP A 19 1.39 34.84 13.37
CA ASP A 19 1.16 33.74 12.43
C ASP A 19 1.12 32.41 13.21
N PHE A 20 -0.08 31.99 13.59
CA PHE A 20 -0.34 30.72 14.25
C PHE A 20 -0.32 29.51 13.30
N ARG A 21 0.36 29.59 12.15
CA ARG A 21 0.79 28.39 11.43
C ARG A 21 1.92 27.72 12.19
N HIS A 22 1.56 27.04 13.28
CA HIS A 22 2.26 25.83 13.67
C HIS A 22 2.20 24.88 12.48
N ARG A 23 3.22 24.93 11.63
CA ARG A 23 3.52 23.89 10.65
C ARG A 23 3.79 22.63 11.46
N ARG A 24 2.74 21.92 11.85
CA ARG A 24 2.86 20.53 12.29
C ARG A 24 3.55 19.84 11.14
N ARG A 25 4.78 19.40 11.35
CA ARG A 25 5.48 18.59 10.35
C ARG A 25 4.54 17.44 10.01
N PRO A 26 4.28 17.18 8.71
CA PRO A 26 3.48 16.03 8.35
C PRO A 26 4.09 14.79 9.02
N PRO A 27 3.25 13.87 9.55
CA PRO A 27 3.77 12.67 10.16
C PRO A 27 4.72 11.97 9.18
N PRO A 28 5.82 11.38 9.67
CA PRO A 28 6.75 10.67 8.81
C PRO A 28 5.94 9.63 8.01
N LYS A 29 6.07 9.66 6.69
CA LYS A 29 5.40 8.68 5.84
C LYS A 29 5.85 7.29 6.30
N PRO A 30 4.92 6.36 6.56
CA PRO A 30 5.31 5.00 6.90
C PRO A 30 6.20 4.46 5.79
N LYS A 31 7.29 3.78 6.17
CA LYS A 31 8.25 3.20 5.24
C LYS A 31 8.05 1.70 5.24
N ILE A 32 7.93 1.12 4.05
CA ILE A 32 8.01 -0.33 3.87
C ILE A 32 9.43 -0.75 4.28
N ARG A 33 9.55 -1.71 5.20
CA ARG A 33 10.84 -2.33 5.47
C ARG A 33 11.19 -3.17 4.25
N SER A 34 12.41 -3.04 3.73
CA SER A 34 12.87 -3.64 2.45
C SER A 34 12.80 -5.17 2.34
N LYS A 35 12.28 -5.87 3.36
CA LYS A 35 12.15 -7.34 3.42
C LYS A 35 10.74 -7.85 3.75
N GLN A 36 9.71 -7.00 3.73
CA GLN A 36 8.38 -7.39 4.24
C GLN A 36 7.56 -8.27 3.29
N ILE A 37 7.81 -8.18 1.97
CA ILE A 37 7.12 -8.98 0.96
C ILE A 37 8.14 -9.89 0.28
N SER A 38 7.82 -11.19 0.21
CA SER A 38 8.59 -12.21 -0.50
C SER A 38 7.66 -13.02 -1.39
N ASN A 39 8.21 -13.66 -2.41
CA ASN A 39 7.46 -14.49 -3.34
C ASN A 39 8.25 -15.74 -3.73
N LEU A 40 7.55 -16.86 -3.88
CA LEU A 40 8.13 -18.14 -4.25
C LEU A 40 7.04 -19.02 -4.89
N TYR A 41 7.48 -20.15 -5.43
CA TYR A 41 6.62 -21.24 -5.87
C TYR A 41 6.55 -22.36 -4.83
N VAL A 42 5.41 -23.02 -4.74
CA VAL A 42 5.26 -24.31 -4.06
C VAL A 42 4.79 -25.36 -5.06
N GLY A 43 5.56 -26.44 -5.16
CA GLY A 43 5.25 -27.59 -6.00
C GLY A 43 4.18 -28.49 -5.38
N LEU A 44 3.23 -28.94 -6.18
CA LEU A 44 2.21 -29.94 -5.82
C LEU A 44 2.31 -31.16 -6.74
N GLY A 45 2.09 -32.34 -6.18
CA GLY A 45 2.25 -33.63 -6.87
C GLY A 45 3.59 -34.30 -6.57
N GLU A 46 3.69 -35.62 -6.79
CA GLU A 46 4.93 -36.37 -6.53
C GLU A 46 6.10 -35.88 -7.40
N SER A 47 5.79 -35.40 -8.60
CA SER A 47 6.77 -34.85 -9.54
C SER A 47 6.71 -33.31 -9.61
N GLU A 48 6.05 -32.67 -8.64
CA GLU A 48 5.79 -31.23 -8.62
C GLU A 48 5.20 -30.70 -9.94
N GLU A 49 4.27 -31.46 -10.53
CA GLU A 49 3.65 -31.13 -11.83
C GLU A 49 2.88 -29.80 -11.82
N ILE A 50 2.46 -29.32 -10.66
CA ILE A 50 1.81 -28.02 -10.47
C ILE A 50 2.71 -27.13 -9.63
N GLN A 51 2.93 -25.89 -10.06
CA GLN A 51 3.69 -24.87 -9.36
C GLN A 51 2.76 -23.71 -9.00
N LEU A 52 2.39 -23.62 -7.72
CA LEU A 52 1.57 -22.49 -7.25
C LEU A 52 2.46 -21.34 -6.79
N PHE A 53 2.19 -20.15 -7.30
CA PHE A 53 2.85 -18.93 -6.92
C PHE A 53 2.18 -18.29 -5.71
N TYR A 54 2.97 -17.77 -4.78
CA TYR A 54 2.44 -17.02 -3.64
C TYR A 54 3.25 -15.76 -3.33
N TYR A 55 2.57 -14.78 -2.76
CA TYR A 55 3.19 -13.66 -2.04
C TYR A 55 3.04 -13.89 -0.54
N PHE A 56 4.15 -13.84 0.19
CA PHE A 56 4.13 -13.83 1.65
C PHE A 56 4.45 -12.43 2.16
N VAL A 57 3.54 -11.89 2.97
CA VAL A 57 3.71 -10.61 3.65
C VAL A 57 3.80 -10.85 5.15
N GLU A 58 4.92 -10.45 5.73
CA GLU A 58 5.15 -10.52 7.16
C GLU A 58 4.29 -9.50 7.93
N SER A 59 3.86 -9.87 9.14
CA SER A 59 3.22 -8.92 10.05
C SER A 59 4.13 -7.73 10.36
N GLU A 60 3.58 -6.52 10.25
CA GLU A 60 4.28 -5.29 10.61
C GLU A 60 4.51 -5.14 12.12
N ARG A 61 3.74 -5.85 12.95
CA ARG A 61 3.80 -5.73 14.42
C ARG A 61 4.78 -6.72 15.04
N ASP A 62 4.49 -8.02 15.00
CA ASP A 62 5.38 -9.07 15.51
C ASP A 62 5.19 -10.38 14.75
N VAL A 63 6.04 -10.62 13.74
CA VAL A 63 6.01 -11.81 12.85
C VAL A 63 5.98 -13.13 13.62
N ARG A 64 6.57 -13.19 14.82
CA ARG A 64 6.67 -14.43 15.61
C ARG A 64 5.45 -14.71 16.48
N ARG A 65 4.60 -13.71 16.74
CA ARG A 65 3.46 -13.82 17.66
C ARG A 65 2.11 -13.61 16.98
N ASP A 66 2.10 -12.85 15.90
CA ASP A 66 0.90 -12.54 15.16
C ASP A 66 0.46 -13.77 14.33
N PRO A 67 -0.86 -13.93 14.10
CA PRO A 67 -1.39 -15.08 13.35
C PRO A 67 -0.93 -15.07 11.90
N LEU A 68 -0.94 -16.26 11.29
CA LEU A 68 -0.74 -16.47 9.86
C LEU A 68 -2.10 -16.70 9.20
N PHE A 69 -2.40 -15.95 8.14
CA PHE A 69 -3.57 -16.15 7.31
C PHE A 69 -3.20 -16.63 5.90
N LEU A 70 -4.05 -17.48 5.34
CA LEU A 70 -4.05 -17.81 3.92
C LEU A 70 -5.19 -17.02 3.26
N TRP A 71 -4.86 -16.24 2.22
CA TRP A 71 -5.80 -15.48 1.42
C TRP A 71 -5.96 -16.12 0.05
N LEU A 72 -7.20 -16.47 -0.28
CA LEU A 72 -7.60 -16.99 -1.58
C LEU A 72 -8.59 -16.01 -2.20
N THR A 73 -8.24 -15.45 -3.35
CA THR A 73 -9.19 -14.66 -4.13
C THR A 73 -10.24 -15.59 -4.72
N GLY A 74 -11.50 -15.15 -4.72
CA GLY A 74 -12.64 -15.91 -5.23
C GLY A 74 -12.69 -16.02 -6.76
N GLY A 75 -13.80 -16.57 -7.25
CA GLY A 75 -13.94 -16.99 -8.66
C GLY A 75 -13.05 -18.19 -8.97
N PRO A 76 -13.17 -18.83 -10.14
CA PRO A 76 -12.06 -19.60 -10.67
C PRO A 76 -11.13 -18.66 -11.45
N GLY A 77 -9.84 -18.63 -11.11
CA GLY A 77 -8.81 -18.00 -11.94
C GLY A 77 -8.42 -16.55 -11.59
N CYS A 78 -9.02 -15.91 -10.58
CA CYS A 78 -8.60 -14.57 -10.18
C CYS A 78 -7.35 -14.62 -9.29
N SER A 79 -6.33 -13.84 -9.64
CA SER A 79 -5.07 -13.81 -8.90
C SER A 79 -5.23 -13.23 -7.49
N ALA A 80 -4.52 -13.82 -6.53
CA ALA A 80 -4.38 -13.31 -5.17
C ALA A 80 -3.61 -11.98 -5.10
N PHE A 81 -3.00 -11.55 -6.20
CA PHE A 81 -2.46 -10.20 -6.34
C PHE A 81 -3.54 -9.14 -6.11
N SER A 82 -4.82 -9.39 -6.45
CA SER A 82 -5.90 -8.44 -6.13
C SER A 82 -6.03 -8.22 -4.61
N GLY A 83 -5.91 -9.27 -3.81
CA GLY A 83 -5.91 -9.18 -2.35
C GLY A 83 -4.75 -8.34 -1.83
N LEU A 84 -3.58 -8.45 -2.47
CA LEU A 84 -2.36 -7.75 -2.10
C LEU A 84 -2.45 -6.22 -2.31
N VAL A 85 -3.10 -5.76 -3.39
CA VAL A 85 -3.08 -4.34 -3.82
C VAL A 85 -4.44 -3.63 -3.86
N ILE A 86 -5.56 -4.35 -3.74
CA ILE A 86 -6.91 -3.76 -3.83
C ILE A 86 -7.72 -3.97 -2.55
N GLU A 87 -7.53 -5.10 -1.86
CA GLU A 87 -8.38 -5.47 -0.71
C GLU A 87 -7.70 -5.15 0.63
N ASN A 88 -7.02 -6.13 1.23
CA ASN A 88 -6.52 -6.09 2.61
C ASN A 88 -4.98 -6.15 2.71
N GLY A 89 -4.27 -6.22 1.59
CA GLY A 89 -2.81 -6.22 1.54
C GLY A 89 -2.16 -4.90 1.94
N PRO A 90 -0.81 -4.88 2.06
CA PRO A 90 -0.04 -3.75 2.58
C PRO A 90 0.04 -2.57 1.60
N LEU A 91 -0.33 -2.79 0.35
CA LEU A 91 -0.21 -1.82 -0.73
C LEU A 91 -1.60 -1.45 -1.25
N LYS A 92 -1.71 -0.26 -1.83
CA LYS A 92 -2.84 0.17 -2.64
C LYS A 92 -2.39 1.11 -3.74
N PHE A 93 -3.14 1.14 -4.83
CA PHE A 93 -2.94 2.15 -5.87
C PHE A 93 -3.29 3.55 -5.33
N ASN A 94 -2.47 4.53 -5.68
CA ASN A 94 -2.77 5.93 -5.47
C ASN A 94 -3.53 6.47 -6.68
N TYR A 95 -4.79 6.82 -6.48
CA TYR A 95 -5.68 7.36 -7.51
C TYR A 95 -5.81 8.89 -7.45
N SER A 96 -4.81 9.59 -6.90
CA SER A 96 -4.82 11.07 -6.87
C SER A 96 -4.80 11.65 -8.29
N ALA A 97 -5.42 12.81 -8.50
CA ALA A 97 -5.48 13.45 -9.82
C ALA A 97 -4.09 13.65 -10.46
N ALA A 98 -3.07 13.97 -9.66
CA ALA A 98 -1.70 14.12 -10.14
C ALA A 98 -1.07 12.78 -10.60
N ASP A 99 -1.44 11.66 -10.00
CA ASP A 99 -0.96 10.34 -10.41
C ASP A 99 -1.75 9.82 -11.62
N LEU A 100 -3.00 10.25 -11.79
CA LEU A 100 -3.82 9.93 -12.97
C LEU A 100 -3.41 10.73 -14.22
N GLU A 101 -2.70 11.84 -14.05
CA GLU A 101 -2.05 12.55 -15.17
C GLU A 101 -0.80 11.81 -15.68
N SER A 102 -0.29 10.83 -14.92
CA SER A 102 0.76 9.92 -15.37
C SER A 102 0.14 8.60 -15.84
N ASP A 103 0.67 8.01 -16.92
CA ASP A 103 0.17 6.74 -17.47
C ASP A 103 0.35 5.53 -16.52
N ILE A 104 1.08 5.70 -15.42
CA ILE A 104 1.42 4.62 -14.48
C ILE A 104 1.00 5.04 -13.06
N PRO A 105 -0.05 4.43 -12.49
CA PRO A 105 -0.45 4.73 -11.12
C PRO A 105 0.63 4.32 -10.13
N SER A 106 0.90 5.17 -9.14
CA SER A 106 1.86 4.86 -8.08
C SER A 106 1.25 3.93 -7.02
N LEU A 107 2.10 3.21 -6.29
CA LEU A 107 1.68 2.40 -5.14
C LEU A 107 2.00 3.14 -3.85
N GLU A 108 1.06 3.12 -2.91
CA GLU A 108 1.23 3.62 -1.55
C GLU A 108 0.88 2.57 -0.50
N LEU A 109 1.27 2.84 0.75
CA LEU A 109 0.96 1.97 1.86
C LEU A 109 -0.52 2.04 2.23
N ASN A 110 -1.13 0.87 2.46
CA ASN A 110 -2.48 0.76 2.99
C ASN A 110 -2.45 0.86 4.53
N PRO A 111 -2.94 1.96 5.14
CA PRO A 111 -2.96 2.09 6.59
C PRO A 111 -3.92 1.11 7.28
N TYR A 112 -4.88 0.55 6.53
CA TYR A 112 -5.88 -0.40 7.02
C TYR A 112 -5.57 -1.85 6.64
N SER A 113 -4.33 -2.14 6.23
CA SER A 113 -3.92 -3.50 5.88
C SER A 113 -4.08 -4.45 7.06
N TRP A 114 -4.52 -5.67 6.79
CA TRP A 114 -4.54 -6.75 7.79
C TRP A 114 -3.12 -7.16 8.21
N THR A 115 -2.13 -6.88 7.36
CA THR A 115 -0.72 -7.15 7.65
C THR A 115 -0.16 -6.32 8.80
N LYS A 116 -0.92 -5.33 9.30
CA LYS A 116 -0.60 -4.60 10.54
C LYS A 116 -0.58 -5.50 11.78
N VAL A 117 -1.31 -6.63 11.76
CA VAL A 117 -1.52 -7.50 12.92
C VAL A 117 -1.49 -8.99 12.59
N ALA A 118 -1.12 -9.37 11.36
CA ALA A 118 -1.06 -10.74 10.89
C ALA A 118 -0.02 -10.88 9.77
N SER A 119 0.57 -12.06 9.63
CA SER A 119 1.30 -12.41 8.41
C SER A 119 0.31 -13.06 7.43
N ILE A 120 0.44 -12.81 6.12
CA ILE A 120 -0.53 -13.28 5.13
C ILE A 120 0.17 -13.91 3.93
N ILE A 121 -0.28 -15.09 3.52
CA ILE A 121 0.07 -15.73 2.25
C ILE A 121 -1.06 -15.47 1.26
N PHE A 122 -0.79 -14.75 0.17
CA PHE A 122 -1.69 -14.56 -0.96
C PHE A 122 -1.33 -15.60 -2.03
N LEU A 123 -2.20 -16.59 -2.24
CA LEU A 123 -1.91 -17.75 -3.08
C LEU A 123 -2.71 -17.71 -4.38
N ASP A 124 -2.02 -17.76 -5.52
CA ASP A 124 -2.65 -17.92 -6.82
C ASP A 124 -3.09 -19.39 -7.01
N SER A 125 -4.38 -19.67 -6.96
CA SER A 125 -4.94 -21.02 -7.09
C SER A 125 -6.28 -20.98 -7.83
N PRO A 126 -6.58 -21.97 -8.71
CA PRO A 126 -5.78 -23.15 -9.07
C PRO A 126 -4.62 -22.84 -10.04
N ALA A 127 -3.93 -23.88 -10.53
CA ALA A 127 -2.94 -23.74 -11.61
C ALA A 127 -3.53 -22.99 -12.82
N GLY A 128 -2.74 -22.09 -13.42
CA GLY A 128 -3.20 -21.16 -14.47
C GLY A 128 -3.75 -19.84 -13.94
N THR A 129 -3.93 -19.71 -12.63
CA THR A 129 -4.26 -18.44 -11.97
C THR A 129 -3.01 -17.59 -11.80
N GLY A 130 -3.05 -16.31 -12.20
CA GLY A 130 -1.96 -15.37 -11.96
C GLY A 130 -0.62 -15.88 -12.50
N PHE A 131 0.34 -16.12 -11.59
CA PHE A 131 1.66 -16.66 -11.93
C PHE A 131 1.80 -18.17 -11.69
N SER A 132 0.77 -18.85 -11.20
CA SER A 132 0.73 -20.30 -11.00
C SER A 132 0.56 -21.03 -12.33
N TYR A 133 1.25 -22.14 -12.50
CA TYR A 133 1.24 -22.92 -13.74
C TYR A 133 1.36 -24.42 -13.48
N ALA A 134 0.98 -25.23 -14.45
CA ALA A 134 1.28 -26.66 -14.49
C ALA A 134 2.28 -26.97 -15.61
N MET A 135 3.15 -27.94 -15.37
CA MET A 135 4.20 -28.39 -16.29
C MET A 135 3.65 -29.16 -17.49
N ALA A 136 2.51 -29.83 -17.30
CA ALA A 136 1.82 -30.63 -18.31
C ALA A 136 0.36 -30.16 -18.45
N SER A 137 -0.20 -30.24 -19.65
CA SER A 137 -1.59 -29.81 -19.93
C SER A 137 -2.61 -30.54 -19.08
N GLU A 138 -2.38 -31.84 -18.86
CA GLU A 138 -3.27 -32.73 -18.12
C GLU A 138 -3.37 -32.33 -16.64
N ALA A 139 -2.33 -31.69 -16.12
CA ALA A 139 -2.25 -31.26 -14.73
C ALA A 139 -3.09 -30.00 -14.42
N TYR A 140 -3.63 -29.31 -15.44
CA TYR A 140 -4.55 -28.19 -15.23
C TYR A 140 -5.97 -28.64 -14.87
N ASP A 141 -6.34 -29.86 -15.25
CA ASP A 141 -7.69 -30.42 -15.05
C ASP A 141 -7.76 -31.40 -13.85
N SER A 142 -6.67 -31.50 -13.08
CA SER A 142 -6.50 -32.43 -11.95
C SER A 142 -7.26 -32.04 -10.69
#